data_AF-A0A843JJ66-F1
#
_entry.id   AF-A0A843JJ66-F1
#
_cell.length_a   1.000
_cell.length_b   1.000
_cell.length_c   1.000
_cell.angle_alpha   90.00
_cell.angle_beta   90.00
_cell.angle_gamma   90.00
#
_symmetry.space_group_name_H-M   'P 1'
#
loop_
_entity.id
_entity.type
_entity.pdbx_description
1 polymer ?
#
loop_
_entity_poly.entity_id
_entity_poly.type
_entity_poly.pdbx_seq_one_letter_code
_entity_poly.pdbx_strand_id
1 'polypeptide(L)'
;SEIISERTEHSSSVGTEGDKWSCDSTSVLYIEKNHLKFTDKVFKDVAIKDVVTANTKTKVSVCAEKMRSLDVEQLPVLGIEGELVGLIRASDLIKTLL
;
A
#
# COMPACT_ATOMS: atom_id res chain seq x y z
N SER A 1 -5.61 9.24 -3.32
CA SER A 1 -4.42 9.89 -2.74
C SER A 1 -3.65 10.55 -3.86
N GLU A 2 -3.08 11.71 -3.60
CA GLU A 2 -2.29 12.46 -4.57
C GLU A 2 -0.85 12.58 -4.05
N ILE A 3 0.13 12.42 -4.95
CA ILE A 3 1.54 12.51 -4.62
C ILE A 3 2.00 13.91 -4.96
N ILE A 4 2.47 14.66 -3.95
CA ILE A 4 3.02 16.01 -4.13
C ILE A 4 4.52 15.91 -3.90
N SER A 5 5.31 16.25 -4.92
CA SER A 5 6.78 16.30 -4.84
C SER A 5 7.23 17.65 -4.30
N GLU A 6 7.98 17.65 -3.19
CA GLU A 6 8.67 18.82 -2.66
C GLU A 6 10.18 18.66 -2.86
N ARG A 7 10.81 19.65 -3.49
CA ARG A 7 12.26 19.66 -3.73
C ARG A 7 12.92 20.63 -2.78
N THR A 8 13.87 20.13 -1.97
CA THR A 8 14.67 20.97 -1.08
C THR A 8 16.12 20.94 -1.54
N GLU A 9 16.69 22.13 -1.72
CA GLU A 9 18.10 22.30 -2.08
C GLU A 9 18.88 22.65 -0.81
N HIS A 10 19.89 21.84 -0.49
CA HIS A 10 20.80 22.12 0.59
C HIS A 10 22.19 22.41 0.03
N SER A 11 22.59 23.68 0.11
CA SER A 11 23.94 24.14 -0.18
C SER A 11 24.75 24.19 1.13
N SER A 12 25.81 23.41 1.22
CA SER A 12 26.79 23.54 2.29
C SER A 12 28.06 24.16 1.73
N SER A 13 28.40 25.37 2.16
CA SER A 13 29.72 25.95 1.90
C SER A 13 30.69 25.51 2.98
N VAL A 14 31.64 24.64 2.62
CA VAL A 14 32.82 24.38 3.45
C VAL A 14 33.86 25.44 3.09
N GLY A 15 33.90 26.54 3.83
CA GLY A 15 34.92 27.55 3.68
C GLY A 15 36.24 27.04 4.24
N THR A 16 37.26 26.91 3.40
CA THR A 16 38.64 26.76 3.86
C THR A 16 39.34 28.10 3.71
N GLU A 17 39.84 28.65 4.83
CA GLU A 17 40.68 29.85 4.84
C GLU A 17 41.98 29.54 4.10
N GLY A 18 42.17 30.08 2.90
CA GLY A 18 43.45 30.03 2.21
C GLY A 18 43.34 30.20 0.70
N ASP A 19 43.87 31.34 0.23
CA ASP A 19 44.25 31.66 -1.15
C ASP A 19 43.18 32.03 -2.19
N LYS A 20 43.48 33.14 -2.86
CA LYS A 20 42.67 33.91 -3.84
C LYS A 20 42.33 33.17 -5.14
N TRP A 21 42.71 31.90 -5.26
CA TRP A 21 42.50 31.03 -6.44
C TRP A 21 42.00 29.63 -6.07
N SER A 22 41.46 29.41 -4.87
CA SER A 22 40.74 28.16 -4.62
C SER A 22 39.47 28.13 -5.46
N CYS A 23 39.38 27.21 -6.44
CA CYS A 23 38.13 26.92 -7.13
C CYS A 23 37.21 26.25 -6.09
N ASP A 24 36.36 27.06 -5.48
CA ASP A 24 35.38 26.71 -4.48
C ASP A 24 34.26 25.87 -5.10
N SER A 25 34.48 24.56 -5.15
CA SER A 25 33.48 23.60 -5.61
C SER A 25 32.33 23.55 -4.60
N THR A 26 31.28 24.32 -4.84
CA THR A 26 30.06 24.28 -4.02
C THR A 26 29.27 23.03 -4.40
N SER A 27 29.30 22.00 -3.55
CA SER A 27 28.42 20.84 -3.71
C SER A 27 27.01 21.20 -3.27
N VAL A 28 26.05 21.18 -4.21
CA VAL A 28 24.62 21.35 -3.91
C VAL A 28 23.96 19.98 -3.89
N LEU A 29 23.38 19.61 -2.75
CA LEU A 29 22.62 18.37 -2.58
C LEU A 29 21.14 18.64 -2.87
N TYR A 30 20.60 17.97 -3.89
CA TYR A 30 19.18 17.99 -4.22
C TYR A 30 18.49 16.80 -3.55
N ILE A 31 17.57 17.07 -2.63
CA ILE A 31 16.72 16.03 -2.02
C ILE A 31 15.29 16.24 -2.52
N GLU A 32 14.76 15.24 -3.20
CA GLU A 32 13.36 15.20 -3.62
C GLU A 32 12.57 14.32 -2.64
N LYS A 33 11.56 14.89 -1.98
CA LYS A 33 10.67 14.16 -1.08
C LYS A 33 9.28 14.11 -1.68
N ASN A 34 8.78 12.90 -1.86
CA ASN A 34 7.39 12.69 -2.26
C ASN A 34 6.53 12.60 -1.01
N HIS A 35 5.61 13.55 -0.86
CA HIS A 35 4.62 13.55 0.21
C HIS A 35 3.30 12.97 -0.31
N LEU A 36 2.82 11.91 0.34
CA LEU A 36 1.48 11.39 0.11
C LEU A 36 0.48 12.30 0.83
N LYS A 37 -0.39 12.98 0.09
CA LYS A 37 -1.60 13.58 0.68
C LYS A 37 -2.75 12.59 0.56
N PHE A 38 -3.30 12.24 1.72
CA PHE A 38 -4.55 11.49 1.81
C PHE A 38 -5.74 12.44 1.62
N THR A 39 -6.82 11.91 1.04
CA THR A 39 -8.09 12.63 0.90
C THR A 39 -8.86 12.57 2.21
N ASP A 40 -9.63 13.61 2.54
CA ASP A 40 -10.51 13.67 3.73
C ASP A 40 -11.76 12.77 3.68
N LYS A 41 -11.77 11.77 2.80
CA LYS A 41 -12.89 10.83 2.65
C LYS A 41 -12.98 9.92 3.86
N VAL A 42 -14.20 9.67 4.34
CA VAL A 42 -14.42 8.68 5.40
C VAL A 42 -14.47 7.28 4.80
N PHE A 43 -14.20 6.25 5.61
CA PHE A 43 -14.22 4.85 5.16
C PHE A 43 -15.51 4.48 4.41
N LYS A 44 -16.65 4.98 4.90
CA LYS A 44 -17.98 4.75 4.30
C LYS A 44 -18.07 5.22 2.84
N ASP A 45 -17.27 6.21 2.44
CA ASP A 45 -17.28 6.77 1.08
C ASP A 45 -16.52 5.89 0.08
N VAL A 46 -15.65 5.00 0.57
CA VAL A 46 -14.77 4.15 -0.25
C VAL A 46 -15.02 2.66 -0.04
N ALA A 47 -15.77 2.28 0.99
CA ALA A 47 -16.07 0.90 1.30
C ALA A 47 -16.96 0.26 0.23
N ILE A 48 -16.60 -0.96 -0.17
CA ILE A 48 -17.44 -1.82 -1.01
C ILE A 48 -18.63 -2.27 -0.17
N LYS A 49 -19.85 -2.03 -0.65
CA LYS A 49 -21.08 -2.35 0.07
C LYS A 49 -21.44 -3.83 -0.02
N ASP A 50 -21.41 -4.36 -1.24
CA ASP A 50 -21.76 -5.75 -1.52
C ASP A 50 -20.49 -6.58 -1.65
N VAL A 51 -20.07 -7.16 -0.53
CA VAL A 51 -18.86 -7.99 -0.47
C VAL A 51 -19.23 -9.45 -0.71
N VAL A 52 -18.52 -10.09 -1.65
CA VAL A 52 -18.70 -11.53 -1.88
C VAL A 52 -18.07 -12.31 -0.72
N THR A 53 -18.85 -13.21 -0.12
CA THR A 53 -18.44 -13.99 1.04
C THR A 53 -18.38 -15.49 0.75
N ALA A 54 -17.65 -16.19 1.60
CA ALA A 54 -17.70 -17.63 1.79
C ALA A 54 -18.35 -17.93 3.15
N ASN A 55 -18.76 -19.18 3.38
CA ASN A 55 -19.16 -19.63 4.70
C ASN A 55 -18.23 -20.74 5.22
N THR A 56 -18.33 -21.08 6.50
CA THR A 56 -17.50 -22.11 7.15
C THR A 56 -17.57 -23.50 6.51
N LYS A 57 -18.61 -23.79 5.71
CA LYS A 57 -18.79 -25.05 4.97
C LYS A 57 -18.37 -24.96 3.51
N THR A 58 -17.97 -23.79 3.02
CA THR A 58 -17.59 -23.58 1.63
C THR A 58 -16.26 -24.26 1.36
N LYS A 59 -16.22 -25.12 0.33
CA LYS A 59 -14.99 -25.82 -0.06
C LYS A 59 -13.94 -24.81 -0.53
N VAL A 60 -12.68 -25.08 -0.19
CA VAL A 60 -11.53 -24.27 -0.60
C VAL A 60 -11.46 -24.09 -2.12
N SER A 61 -11.76 -25.14 -2.90
CA SER A 61 -11.79 -25.06 -4.38
C SER A 61 -12.81 -24.05 -4.91
N VAL A 62 -13.97 -23.96 -4.26
CA VAL A 62 -15.03 -22.99 -4.60
C VAL A 62 -14.60 -21.58 -4.23
N CYS A 63 -13.90 -21.40 -3.10
CA CYS A 63 -13.29 -20.11 -2.75
C CYS A 63 -12.26 -19.67 -3.81
N ALA A 64 -11.38 -20.57 -4.26
CA ALA A 64 -10.39 -20.30 -5.30
C ALA A 64 -11.07 -19.90 -6.63
N GLU A 65 -12.13 -20.60 -7.01
CA GLU A 65 -12.90 -20.30 -8.22
C GLU A 65 -13.61 -18.94 -8.12
N LYS A 66 -14.23 -18.62 -6.98
CA LYS A 66 -14.81 -17.29 -6.72
C LYS A 66 -13.76 -16.19 -6.81
N MET A 67 -12.61 -16.37 -6.15
CA MET A 67 -11.49 -15.41 -6.21
C MET A 67 -11.04 -15.17 -7.66
N ARG A 68 -10.85 -16.23 -8.44
CA ARG A 68 -10.44 -16.13 -9.85
C ARG A 68 -11.50 -15.47 -10.74
N SER A 69 -12.77 -15.84 -10.57
CA SER A 69 -13.86 -15.37 -11.44
C SER A 69 -14.25 -13.92 -11.19
N LEU A 70 -14.11 -13.44 -9.95
CA LEU A 70 -14.46 -12.09 -9.53
C LEU A 70 -13.25 -11.15 -9.48
N ASP A 71 -12.06 -11.64 -9.78
CA ASP A 71 -10.77 -10.92 -9.66
C ASP A 71 -10.58 -10.31 -8.27
N VAL A 72 -10.83 -11.12 -7.23
CA VAL A 72 -10.66 -10.73 -5.82
C VAL A 72 -9.67 -11.66 -5.13
N GLU A 73 -8.79 -11.09 -4.30
CA GLU A 73 -7.77 -11.87 -3.60
C GLU A 73 -8.23 -12.42 -2.24
N GLN A 74 -9.34 -11.92 -1.71
CA GLN A 74 -9.80 -12.23 -0.37
C GLN A 74 -11.31 -12.35 -0.30
N LEU A 75 -11.79 -13.26 0.56
CA LEU A 75 -13.21 -13.46 0.83
C LEU A 75 -13.43 -13.47 2.35
N PRO A 76 -14.34 -12.64 2.90
CA PRO A 76 -14.79 -12.80 4.27
C PRO A 76 -15.50 -14.14 4.44
N VAL A 77 -15.27 -14.79 5.58
CA VAL A 77 -15.91 -16.06 5.94
C VAL A 77 -16.97 -15.78 6.98
N LEU A 78 -18.21 -16.11 6.66
CA LEU A 78 -19.35 -16.02 7.56
C LEU A 78 -19.63 -17.37 8.21
N GLY A 79 -20.09 -17.34 9.46
CA GLY A 79 -20.63 -18.50 10.15
C GLY A 79 -22.05 -18.83 9.70
N ILE A 80 -22.69 -19.75 10.42
CA ILE A 80 -24.03 -20.24 10.06
C ILE A 80 -25.09 -19.18 10.38
N GLU A 81 -24.86 -18.36 11.40
CA GLU A 81 -25.79 -17.31 11.85
C GLU A 81 -25.52 -15.97 11.14
N GLY A 82 -24.61 -15.94 10.16
CA GLY A 82 -24.24 -14.77 9.39
C GLY A 82 -23.20 -13.87 10.06
N GLU A 83 -22.64 -14.31 11.19
CA GLU A 83 -21.56 -13.64 11.90
C GLU A 83 -20.25 -13.74 11.13
N LEU A 84 -19.44 -12.67 11.14
CA LEU A 84 -18.11 -12.70 10.54
C LEU A 84 -17.17 -13.52 11.42
N VAL A 85 -16.73 -14.67 10.92
CA VAL A 85 -15.83 -15.57 11.66
C VAL A 85 -14.38 -15.48 11.22
N GLY A 86 -14.12 -14.94 10.02
CA GLY A 86 -12.75 -14.80 9.53
C GLY A 86 -12.62 -14.26 8.12
N LEU A 87 -11.43 -14.43 7.56
CA LEU A 87 -11.05 -13.97 6.23
C LEU A 87 -10.12 -15.03 5.61
N ILE A 88 -10.39 -15.41 4.37
CA ILE A 88 -9.52 -16.31 3.60
C ILE A 88 -8.89 -15.54 2.44
N ARG A 89 -7.57 -15.68 2.24
CA ARG A 89 -6.84 -15.06 1.13
C ARG A 89 -6.38 -16.12 0.12
N ALA A 90 -6.19 -15.72 -1.12
CA ALA A 90 -5.64 -16.58 -2.18
C ALA A 90 -4.28 -17.19 -1.77
N SER A 91 -3.44 -16.41 -1.08
CA SER A 91 -2.14 -16.88 -0.56
C SER A 91 -2.26 -17.95 0.52
N ASP A 92 -3.35 -17.98 1.29
CA ASP A 92 -3.61 -19.05 2.26
C ASP A 92 -3.98 -20.35 1.54
N LEU A 93 -4.63 -20.28 0.38
CA LEU A 93 -4.98 -21.46 -0.41
C LEU A 93 -3.74 -22.18 -0.94
N ILE A 94 -2.73 -21.44 -1.39
CA ILE A 94 -1.47 -22.02 -1.90
C ILE A 94 -0.76 -22.80 -0.81
N LYS A 95 -0.76 -22.29 0.43
CA LYS A 95 -0.14 -22.97 1.58
C LYS A 95 -0.77 -24.33 1.90
N THR A 96 -2.04 -24.55 1.51
CA THR A 96 -2.71 -25.84 1.73
C THR A 96 -2.31 -26.93 0.74
N LEU A 97 -1.61 -26.56 -0.34
CA LEU A 97 -1.11 -27.48 -1.37
C LEU A 97 0.35 -27.91 -1.14
N LEU A 98 1.02 -27.29 -0.15
CA LEU A 98 2.37 -27.62 0.29
C LEU A 98 2.32 -28.55 1.50
#